data_AF-A0A1J5PLY9-F1
#
_entry.id   AF-A0A1J5PLY9-F1
#
_cell.length_a   1.000
_cell.length_b   1.000
_cell.length_c   1.000
_cell.angle_alpha   90.00
_cell.angle_beta   90.00
_cell.angle_gamma   90.00
#
_symmetry.space_group_name_H-M   'P 1'
#
loop_
_entity.id
_entity.type
_entity.pdbx_description
1 polymer ?
#
loop_
_entity_poly.entity_id
_entity_poly.type
_entity_poly.pdbx_seq_one_letter_code
_entity_poly.pdbx_strand_id
1 'polypeptide(L)'
;MPCRPDRALGHGLSARPANWIDIQLDHEPTLRALARLGHRIATPDLRICHWSLYLRPGVFDLYRAILRDGPPMDLLADLLPGVSTPRWSRLLAPPRRMSGLPFGQKAPL
;
A
#
# COMPACT_ATOMS: atom_id res chain seq x y z
N MET A 1 36.83 0.57 6.70
CA MET A 1 35.61 1.02 6.00
C MET A 1 34.43 0.87 6.94
N PRO A 2 33.52 1.85 7.06
CA PRO A 2 32.28 1.64 7.81
C PRO A 2 31.41 0.61 7.08
N CYS A 3 30.95 -0.42 7.81
CA CYS A 3 29.96 -1.37 7.32
C CYS A 3 28.64 -0.63 7.08
N ARG A 4 27.99 -0.88 5.94
CA ARG A 4 26.71 -0.25 5.61
C ARG A 4 25.65 -0.74 6.61
N PRO A 5 24.85 0.15 7.22
CA PRO A 5 23.83 -0.29 8.18
C PRO A 5 22.76 -1.14 7.49
N ASP A 6 22.32 -2.19 8.18
CA ASP A 6 21.22 -3.04 7.73
C ASP A 6 19.94 -2.22 7.57
N ARG A 7 19.17 -2.55 6.54
CA ARG A 7 17.89 -1.90 6.23
C ARG A 7 16.76 -2.91 6.32
N ALA A 8 15.62 -2.48 6.88
CA ALA A 8 14.41 -3.29 6.83
C ALA A 8 13.96 -3.51 5.37
N LEU A 9 13.40 -4.69 5.07
CA LEU A 9 12.90 -5.05 3.73
C LEU A 9 11.93 -4.01 3.14
N GLY A 10 11.19 -3.29 4.00
CA GLY A 10 10.31 -2.21 3.59
C GLY A 10 10.98 -0.99 2.94
N HIS A 11 12.32 -0.93 2.94
CA HIS A 11 13.10 0.08 2.20
C HIS A 11 13.44 -0.34 0.76
N GLY A 12 12.89 -1.47 0.30
CA GLY A 12 13.26 -2.08 -0.96
C GLY A 12 14.63 -2.77 -0.89
N LEU A 13 14.96 -3.49 -1.95
CA LEU A 13 16.25 -4.16 -2.08
C LEU A 13 17.30 -3.19 -2.66
N SER A 14 18.54 -3.32 -2.20
CA SER A 14 19.66 -2.48 -2.67
C SER A 14 19.93 -2.64 -4.17
N ALA A 15 19.69 -3.83 -4.70
CA ALA A 15 19.58 -4.12 -6.12
C ALA A 15 18.16 -4.63 -6.35
N ARG A 16 17.46 -4.11 -7.37
CA ARG A 16 16.09 -4.52 -7.70
C ARG A 16 16.16 -5.64 -8.75
N PRO A 17 16.05 -6.92 -8.37
CA PRO A 17 16.04 -7.99 -9.35
C PRO A 17 14.76 -7.94 -10.19
N ALA A 18 14.80 -8.50 -11.41
CA ALA A 18 13.69 -8.42 -12.37
C ALA A 18 12.39 -9.04 -11.85
N ASN A 19 12.48 -10.00 -10.93
CA ASN A 19 11.34 -10.66 -10.29
C ASN A 19 10.88 -9.96 -9.00
N TRP A 20 11.27 -8.70 -8.76
CA TRP A 20 10.88 -7.95 -7.57
C TRP A 20 10.28 -6.60 -7.91
N ILE A 21 9.13 -6.33 -7.29
CA ILE A 21 8.49 -5.02 -7.33
C ILE A 21 7.99 -4.61 -5.95
N ASP A 22 8.34 -3.39 -5.55
CA ASP A 22 7.80 -2.77 -4.35
C ASP A 22 6.48 -2.07 -4.69
N ILE A 23 5.38 -2.52 -4.08
CA ILE A 23 4.06 -1.89 -4.25
C ILE A 23 3.72 -1.09 -3.00
N GLN A 24 3.79 0.23 -3.12
CA GLN A 24 3.43 1.13 -2.03
C GLN A 24 1.90 1.34 -1.97
N LEU A 25 1.18 0.44 -1.28
CA LEU A 25 -0.29 0.45 -1.16
C LEU A 25 -0.87 1.64 -0.39
N ASP A 26 -0.02 2.50 0.14
CA ASP A 26 -0.37 3.64 0.95
C ASP A 26 -0.10 4.98 0.20
N HIS A 27 0.33 4.87 -1.06
CA HIS A 27 0.62 5.96 -1.99
C HIS A 27 -0.51 6.14 -3.02
N GLU A 28 -1.09 7.33 -3.09
CA GLU A 28 -2.28 7.62 -3.92
C GLU A 28 -2.05 7.36 -5.43
N PRO A 29 -0.94 7.79 -6.06
CA PRO A 29 -0.64 7.41 -7.45
C PRO A 29 -0.57 5.90 -7.69
N THR A 30 -0.04 5.13 -6.74
CA THR A 30 0.00 3.67 -6.81
C THR A 30 -1.40 3.08 -6.82
N LEU A 31 -2.29 3.57 -5.94
CA LEU A 31 -3.69 3.14 -5.91
C LEU A 31 -4.43 3.46 -7.21
N ARG A 32 -4.16 4.63 -7.83
CA ARG A 32 -4.72 4.97 -9.14
C ARG A 32 -4.20 4.07 -10.26
N ALA A 33 -2.92 3.72 -10.26
CA ALA A 33 -2.35 2.79 -11.23
C ALA A 33 -2.97 1.39 -11.09
N LEU A 34 -3.11 0.88 -9.86
CA LEU A 34 -3.77 -0.40 -9.58
C LEU A 34 -5.25 -0.38 -9.98
N ALA A 35 -5.97 0.72 -9.76
CA ALA A 35 -7.36 0.85 -10.18
C ALA A 35 -7.53 0.77 -11.71
N ARG A 36 -6.57 1.28 -12.50
CA ARG A 36 -6.54 1.14 -13.97
C ARG A 36 -6.33 -0.30 -14.43
N LEU A 37 -5.67 -1.11 -13.59
CA LEU A 37 -5.50 -2.56 -13.80
C LEU A 37 -6.69 -3.39 -13.28
N GLY A 38 -7.75 -2.75 -12.79
CA GLY A 38 -8.92 -3.43 -12.22
C GLY A 38 -8.83 -3.73 -10.72
N HIS A 39 -7.71 -3.41 -10.07
CA HIS A 39 -7.52 -3.60 -8.63
C HIS A 39 -7.86 -2.33 -7.85
N ARG A 40 -9.14 -2.14 -7.53
CA ARG A 40 -9.60 -0.99 -6.72
C ARG A 40 -9.37 -1.27 -5.24
N ILE A 41 -8.62 -0.41 -4.58
CA ILE A 41 -8.34 -0.50 -3.15
C ILE A 41 -8.73 0.81 -2.48
N ALA A 42 -9.51 0.73 -1.40
CA ALA A 42 -9.94 1.91 -0.63
C ALA A 42 -8.73 2.72 -0.12
N THR A 43 -8.85 4.04 0.03
CA THR A 43 -7.75 4.86 0.57
C THR A 43 -7.48 4.53 2.05
N PRO A 44 -6.26 4.77 2.58
CA PRO A 44 -6.00 4.46 3.99
C PRO A 44 -6.71 5.45 4.93
N ASP A 45 -7.47 4.93 5.89
CA ASP A 45 -8.21 5.72 6.89
C ASP A 45 -7.32 6.16 8.07
N LEU A 46 -6.29 5.39 8.38
CA LEU A 46 -5.33 5.64 9.46
C LEU A 46 -3.92 5.88 8.89
N ARG A 47 -3.14 6.72 9.58
CA ARG A 47 -1.74 7.04 9.20
C ARG A 47 -0.78 5.89 9.47
N ILE A 48 -0.88 5.28 10.66
CA ILE A 48 -0.07 4.13 11.07
C ILE A 48 -1.00 3.12 11.72
N CYS A 49 -1.22 2.00 11.06
CA CYS A 49 -1.75 0.79 11.68
C CYS A 49 -1.35 -0.39 10.81
N HIS A 50 -0.73 -1.40 11.42
CA HIS A 50 -0.33 -2.60 10.70
C HIS A 50 -1.55 -3.37 10.15
N TRP A 51 -2.62 -3.41 10.93
CA TRP A 51 -3.85 -4.14 10.59
C TRP A 51 -4.74 -3.39 9.59
N SER A 52 -4.68 -2.05 9.55
CA SER A 52 -5.56 -1.28 8.67
C SER A 52 -5.29 -1.57 7.19
N LEU A 53 -4.09 -2.01 6.82
CA LEU A 53 -3.82 -2.46 5.46
C LEU A 53 -4.70 -3.65 5.09
N TYR A 54 -4.73 -4.69 5.92
CA TYR A 54 -5.46 -5.92 5.64
C TYR A 54 -6.98 -5.73 5.72
N LEU A 55 -7.44 -4.77 6.51
CA LEU A 55 -8.87 -4.46 6.62
C LEU A 55 -9.39 -3.59 5.47
N ARG A 56 -8.53 -3.09 4.58
CA ARG A 56 -8.96 -2.23 3.47
C ARG A 56 -9.70 -3.03 2.40
N PRO A 57 -10.93 -2.62 2.03
CA PRO A 57 -11.63 -3.20 0.89
C PRO A 57 -10.76 -3.23 -0.37
N GLY A 58 -10.74 -4.40 -1.03
CA GLY A 58 -9.99 -4.66 -2.27
C GLY A 58 -8.55 -5.15 -2.10
N VAL A 59 -7.95 -5.08 -0.90
CA VAL A 59 -6.57 -5.56 -0.69
C VAL A 59 -6.44 -7.07 -0.92
N PHE A 60 -7.39 -7.86 -0.41
CA PHE A 60 -7.36 -9.30 -0.60
C PHE A 60 -7.65 -9.74 -2.03
N ASP A 61 -8.41 -8.96 -2.80
CA ASP A 61 -8.63 -9.24 -4.22
C ASP A 61 -7.33 -9.06 -5.02
N LEU A 62 -6.54 -8.03 -4.70
CA LEU A 62 -5.19 -7.87 -5.24
C LEU A 62 -4.30 -9.06 -4.87
N TYR A 63 -4.25 -9.47 -3.61
CA TYR A 63 -3.47 -10.64 -3.19
C TYR A 63 -3.89 -11.91 -3.93
N ARG A 64 -5.20 -12.10 -4.10
CA ARG A 64 -5.75 -13.26 -4.81
C ARG A 64 -5.30 -13.29 -6.27
N ALA A 65 -5.35 -12.15 -6.96
CA ALA A 65 -4.86 -12.03 -8.33
C ALA A 65 -3.35 -12.29 -8.42
N ILE A 66 -2.56 -11.77 -7.47
CA ILE A 66 -1.12 -12.01 -7.41
C ILE A 66 -0.80 -13.50 -7.25
N LEU A 67 -1.46 -14.17 -6.31
CA LEU A 67 -1.18 -15.56 -5.97
C LEU A 67 -1.74 -16.57 -6.98
N ARG A 68 -2.84 -16.24 -7.66
CA ARG A 68 -3.47 -17.14 -8.64
C ARG A 68 -2.92 -16.97 -10.03
N ASP A 69 -2.81 -15.72 -10.48
CA ASP A 69 -2.61 -15.43 -11.89
C ASP A 69 -1.17 -15.00 -12.17
N GLY A 70 -0.43 -14.53 -11.15
CA GLY A 70 0.95 -14.09 -11.29
C GLY A 70 1.06 -12.92 -12.26
N PRO A 71 0.80 -11.67 -11.84
CA PRO A 71 0.70 -10.55 -12.75
C PRO A 71 2.00 -10.36 -13.53
N PRO A 72 1.92 -9.92 -14.80
CA PRO A 72 3.10 -9.63 -15.59
C PRO A 72 3.91 -8.54 -14.87
N MET A 73 5.07 -8.94 -14.33
CA MET A 73 5.90 -8.09 -13.48
C MET A 73 6.39 -6.85 -14.22
N ASP A 74 6.66 -6.97 -15.52
CA ASP A 74 7.06 -5.86 -16.39
C ASP A 74 5.94 -4.82 -16.54
N LEU A 75 4.70 -5.28 -16.76
CA LEU A 75 3.53 -4.41 -16.84
C LEU A 75 3.31 -3.65 -15.52
N LEU A 76 3.48 -4.33 -14.39
CA LEU A 76 3.40 -3.69 -13.08
C LEU A 76 4.54 -2.68 -12.89
N ALA A 77 5.76 -2.98 -13.35
CA ALA A 77 6.90 -2.08 -13.25
C ALA A 77 6.70 -0.80 -14.08
N ASP A 78 6.11 -0.90 -15.26
CA ASP A 78 5.83 0.24 -16.14
C ASP A 78 4.70 1.14 -15.62
N LEU A 79 3.69 0.55 -14.98
CA LEU A 79 2.51 1.28 -14.52
C LEU A 79 2.65 1.85 -13.12
N LEU A 80 3.44 1.20 -12.26
CA LEU A 80 3.64 1.64 -10.90
C LEU A 80 4.68 2.78 -10.83
N PRO A 81 4.54 3.71 -9.88
CA PRO A 81 5.56 4.73 -9.65
C PRO A 81 6.93 4.08 -9.41
N GLY A 82 7.91 4.37 -10.27
CA GLY A 82 9.25 3.77 -10.21
C GLY A 82 10.02 4.07 -8.92
N VAL A 83 9.59 5.09 -8.16
CA VAL A 83 10.16 5.48 -6.86
C VAL A 83 9.06 5.53 -5.82
N SER A 84 9.24 4.77 -4.74
CA SER A 84 8.38 4.88 -3.55
C SER A 84 8.68 6.19 -2.82
N THR A 85 7.62 6.84 -2.33
CA THR A 85 7.77 8.03 -1.50
C THR A 85 8.32 7.64 -0.12
N PRO A 86 9.14 8.51 0.52
CA PRO A 86 9.59 8.24 1.88
C PRO A 86 8.39 8.04 2.81
N ARG A 87 8.33 6.93 3.54
CA ARG A 87 7.14 6.55 4.35
C ARG A 87 6.77 7.60 5.41
N TRP A 88 7.75 8.37 5.87
CA TRP A 88 7.55 9.47 6.82
C TRP A 88 6.87 10.70 6.20
N SER A 89 6.83 10.84 4.87
CA SER A 89 6.11 11.93 4.19
C SER A 89 4.63 11.98 4.60
N ARG A 90 4.02 10.82 4.90
CA ARG A 90 2.64 10.72 5.38
C ARG A 90 2.45 11.05 6.86
N LEU A 91 3.49 10.95 7.69
CA LEU A 91 3.43 11.39 9.08
C LEU A 91 3.33 12.91 9.15
N LEU A 92 3.97 13.58 8.18
CA LEU A 92 3.96 15.03 8.03
C LEU A 92 2.72 15.55 7.29
N ALA A 93 2.09 14.74 6.44
CA ALA A 93 0.87 15.13 5.72
C ALA A 93 -0.34 15.29 6.67
N PRO A 94 -1.21 16.30 6.52
CA PRO A 94 -2.36 16.54 7.40
C PRO A 94 -3.31 15.31 7.47
N PRO A 95 -3.97 15.07 8.61
CA PRO A 95 -4.77 13.87 8.76
C PRO A 95 -5.99 13.98 7.84
N ARG A 96 -6.30 12.91 7.10
CA ARG A 96 -7.58 12.84 6.38
C ARG A 96 -8.68 12.81 7.44
N ARG A 97 -9.62 13.75 7.36
CA ARG A 97 -10.76 13.77 8.28
C ARG A 97 -11.54 12.46 8.06
N MET A 98 -11.51 11.58 9.04
CA MET A 98 -12.43 10.46 9.07
C MET A 98 -13.84 11.04 9.22
N SER A 99 -14.70 10.82 8.23
CA SER A 99 -16.14 10.96 8.43
C SER A 99 -16.50 9.97 9.54
N GLY A 100 -16.99 10.48 10.67
CA GLY A 100 -17.13 9.71 11.90
C GLY A 100 -17.86 8.38 11.66
N LEU A 101 -17.20 7.29 12.03
CA LEU A 101 -17.89 6.01 12.25
C LEU A 101 -18.91 6.25 13.37
N PRO A 102 -20.18 5.82 13.23
CA PRO A 102 -21.13 5.90 14.32
C PRO A 102 -20.65 4.97 15.44
N PHE A 103 -20.03 5.54 16.47
CA PHE A 103 -19.79 4.82 17.71
C PHE A 103 -21.15 4.52 18.36
N GLY A 104 -21.53 3.25 18.34
CA GLY A 104 -22.46 2.59 19.26
C GLY A 104 -23.73 3.34 19.64
N GLN A 105 -24.77 3.25 18.82
CA GLN A 105 -26.12 3.30 19.38
C GLN A 105 -26.40 1.94 20.04
N LYS A 106 -26.48 1.91 21.38
CA LYS A 106 -27.08 0.77 22.09
C LYS A 106 -28.59 0.80 21.80
N ALA A 107 -29.14 -0.35 21.41
CA ALA A 107 -30.59 -0.51 21.26
C ALA A 107 -31.29 -0.19 22.60
N PRO A 108 -32.39 0.58 22.59
CA PRO A 108 -33.21 0.74 23.78
C PRO A 108 -33.88 -0.61 24.12
N LEU A 109 -33.97 -0.88 25.42
CA LEU A 109 -34.60 -2.05 26.04
C LEU A 109 -36.05 -2.24 25.59
#